data_AF-A0A0T2ZKV6-F1
#
_entry.id   AF-A0A0T2ZKV6-F1
#
_cell.length_a   1.000
_cell.length_b   1.000
_cell.length_c   1.000
_cell.angle_alpha   90.00
_cell.angle_beta   90.00
_cell.angle_gamma   90.00
#
_symmetry.space_group_name_H-M   'P 1'
#
loop_
_entity.id
_entity.type
_entity.pdbx_description
1 polymer ?
#
loop_
_entity_poly.entity_id
_entity_poly.type
_entity_poly.pdbx_seq_one_letter_code
_entity_poly.pdbx_strand_id
1 'polypeptide(L)'
;MNTTDTDTLIDFISSQMDGDQAPPAGTADEQRIADAIRAIQKRASDKELINLGLKAMGTVIARMSSSIAAQGALMKFIAPGDRE
;
A
#
# COMPACT_ATOMS: atom_id res chain seq x y z
N MET A 1 16.77 10.93 2.73
CA MET A 1 15.99 10.10 1.79
C MET A 1 15.22 10.99 0.83
N ASN A 2 15.16 10.66 -0.46
CA ASN A 2 14.29 11.38 -1.40
C ASN A 2 12.87 10.90 -1.15
N THR A 3 11.92 11.80 -0.88
CA THR A 3 10.52 11.44 -0.54
C THR A 3 9.91 10.51 -1.59
N THR A 4 10.32 10.72 -2.85
CA THR A 4 9.97 9.94 -4.03
C THR A 4 10.22 8.44 -3.91
N ASP A 5 11.30 7.99 -3.26
CA ASP A 5 11.63 6.56 -3.16
C ASP A 5 10.72 5.86 -2.15
N THR A 6 10.42 6.55 -1.05
CA THR A 6 9.45 6.09 -0.04
C THR A 6 8.06 5.99 -0.64
N ASP A 7 7.64 7.04 -1.34
CA ASP A 7 6.30 7.10 -1.91
C ASP A 7 6.15 6.03 -3.02
N THR A 8 7.18 5.79 -3.85
CA THR A 8 7.20 4.69 -4.83
C THR A 8 6.96 3.32 -4.18
N LEU A 9 7.56 3.06 -3.02
CA LEU A 9 7.38 1.80 -2.29
C LEU A 9 5.99 1.69 -1.65
N ILE A 10 5.47 2.80 -1.10
CA ILE A 10 4.12 2.84 -0.53
C ILE A 10 3.06 2.63 -1.60
N ASP A 11 3.22 3.27 -2.76
CA ASP A 11 2.32 3.11 -3.91
C ASP A 11 2.33 1.66 -4.40
N PHE A 12 3.51 1.04 -4.49
CA PHE A 12 3.62 -0.38 -4.84
C PHE A 12 2.91 -1.27 -3.82
N ILE A 13 3.10 -1.05 -2.50
CA ILE A 13 2.40 -1.80 -1.46
C ILE A 13 0.88 -1.64 -1.59
N SER A 14 0.39 -0.43 -1.84
CA SER A 14 -1.04 -0.17 -2.04
C SER A 14 -1.59 -0.92 -3.24
N SER A 15 -0.92 -0.85 -4.38
CA SER A 15 -1.28 -1.55 -5.62
C SER A 15 -1.33 -3.08 -5.42
N GLN A 16 -0.35 -3.66 -4.73
CA GLN A 16 -0.38 -5.09 -4.37
C GLN A 16 -1.57 -5.45 -3.47
N MET A 17 -1.96 -4.58 -2.53
CA MET A 17 -3.15 -4.79 -1.70
C MET A 17 -4.47 -4.62 -2.47
N ASP A 18 -4.46 -3.91 -3.60
CA ASP A 18 -5.59 -3.80 -4.52
C ASP A 18 -5.72 -5.04 -5.43
N GLY A 19 -4.72 -5.93 -5.41
CA GLY A 19 -4.70 -7.17 -6.19
C GLY A 19 -3.98 -7.04 -7.53
N ASP A 20 -3.27 -5.94 -7.76
CA ASP A 20 -2.44 -5.80 -8.96
C ASP A 20 -1.31 -6.83 -8.94
N GLN A 21 -0.99 -7.36 -10.12
CA GLN A 21 0.14 -8.24 -10.27
C GLN A 21 1.44 -7.47 -10.08
N ALA A 22 2.41 -8.10 -9.41
CA ALA A 22 3.76 -7.54 -9.34
C ALA A 22 4.29 -7.28 -10.76
N PRO A 23 5.03 -6.18 -10.98
CA PRO A 23 5.54 -5.86 -12.30
C PRO A 23 6.39 -7.02 -12.85
N PRO A 24 6.22 -7.38 -14.14
CA PRO A 24 6.97 -8.46 -14.74
C PRO A 24 8.48 -8.21 -14.67
N ALA A 25 9.26 -9.29 -14.55
CA ALA A 25 10.71 -9.21 -14.53
C ALA A 25 11.26 -8.59 -15.83
N GLY A 26 12.26 -7.71 -15.70
CA GLY A 26 12.88 -6.97 -16.79
C GLY A 26 12.11 -5.72 -17.23
N THR A 27 11.01 -5.36 -16.56
CA THR A 27 10.26 -4.13 -16.87
C THR A 27 10.86 -2.90 -16.19
N ALA A 28 10.56 -1.72 -16.74
CA ALA A 28 11.00 -0.46 -16.16
C ALA A 28 10.42 -0.25 -14.75
N ASP A 29 9.21 -0.74 -14.49
CA ASP A 29 8.55 -0.62 -13.19
C ASP A 29 9.22 -1.52 -12.13
N GLU A 30 9.62 -2.75 -12.49
CA GLU A 30 10.42 -3.60 -11.61
C GLU A 30 11.75 -2.91 -11.25
N GLN A 31 12.45 -2.35 -12.23
CA GLN A 31 13.71 -1.65 -12.02
C GLN A 31 13.54 -0.42 -11.14
N ARG A 32 12.46 0.35 -11.35
CA ARG A 32 12.14 1.52 -10.53
C ARG A 32 11.92 1.16 -9.06
N ILE A 33 11.18 0.08 -8.79
CA ILE A 33 10.97 -0.40 -7.41
C ILE A 33 12.28 -0.92 -6.81
N ALA A 34 13.05 -1.69 -7.57
CA ALA A 34 14.33 -2.22 -7.12
C ALA A 34 15.33 -1.10 -6.78
N ASP A 35 15.37 -0.03 -7.57
CA ASP A 35 16.22 1.12 -7.32
C ASP A 35 15.75 1.93 -6.11
N ALA A 36 14.44 2.10 -5.92
CA ALA A 36 13.88 2.70 -4.71
C ALA A 36 14.27 1.91 -3.44
N ILE A 37 14.14 0.57 -3.47
CA ILE A 37 14.55 -0.31 -2.37
C ILE A 37 16.05 -0.14 -2.08
N ARG A 38 16.91 -0.17 -3.11
CA ARG A 38 18.36 0.01 -2.95
C ARG A 38 18.71 1.39 -2.40
N ALA A 39 18.03 2.43 -2.87
CA ALA A 39 18.25 3.81 -2.42
C ALA A 39 17.93 3.97 -0.92
N ILE A 40 16.82 3.38 -0.48
CA ILE A 40 16.42 3.35 0.93
C ILE A 40 17.43 2.54 1.74
N GLN A 41 17.77 1.32 1.34
CA GLN A 41 18.73 0.50 2.09
C GLN A 41 20.12 1.15 2.22
N LYS A 42 20.58 1.87 1.19
CA LYS A 42 21.89 2.53 1.22
C LYS A 42 21.92 3.81 2.06
N ARG A 43 20.79 4.49 2.21
CA ARG A 43 20.77 5.88 2.73
C ARG A 43 19.89 6.07 3.95
N ALA A 44 19.02 5.13 4.29
CA ALA A 44 18.06 5.30 5.36
C ALA A 44 18.74 5.20 6.73
N SER A 45 18.65 6.29 7.48
CA SER A 45 18.84 6.28 8.93
C SER A 45 17.70 5.51 9.62
N ASP A 46 17.92 5.07 10.85
CA ASP A 46 16.89 4.40 11.67
C ASP A 46 15.57 5.20 11.72
N LYS A 47 15.67 6.52 11.81
CA LYS A 47 14.50 7.42 11.81
C LYS A 47 13.73 7.36 10.48
N GLU A 48 14.42 7.25 9.35
CA GLU A 48 13.80 7.15 8.03
C GLU A 48 13.17 5.77 7.80
N LEU A 49 13.80 4.71 8.30
CA LEU A 49 13.21 3.36 8.30
C LEU A 49 11.96 3.27 9.18
N ILE A 50 11.99 3.90 10.37
CA ILE A 50 10.81 4.02 11.24
C ILE A 50 9.70 4.78 10.53
N ASN A 51 10.01 5.89 9.86
CA ASN A 51 9.02 6.67 9.12
C ASN A 51 8.42 5.88 7.94
N LEU A 52 9.24 5.14 7.19
CA LEU A 52 8.78 4.22 6.15
C LEU A 52 7.85 3.15 6.74
N GLY A 53 8.23 2.53 7.85
CA GLY A 53 7.41 1.55 8.56
C GLY A 53 6.06 2.12 9.01
N LEU A 54 6.05 3.32 9.57
CA LEU A 54 4.83 4.03 9.97
C LEU A 54 3.91 4.31 8.77
N LYS A 55 4.47 4.82 7.65
CA LYS A 55 3.71 5.03 6.42
C LYS A 55 3.13 3.73 5.85
N ALA A 56 3.92 2.66 5.84
CA ALA A 56 3.48 1.35 5.35
C ALA A 56 2.35 0.79 6.22
N MET A 57 2.51 0.81 7.55
CA MET A 57 1.44 0.41 8.48
C MET A 57 0.19 1.26 8.32
N GLY A 58 0.33 2.58 8.18
CA GLY A 58 -0.79 3.49 7.93
C GLY A 58 -1.56 3.15 6.65
N THR A 59 -0.85 2.81 5.58
CA THR A 59 -1.43 2.38 4.29
C THR A 59 -2.22 1.10 4.44
N VAL A 60 -1.65 0.09 5.13
CA VAL A 60 -2.33 -1.18 5.42
C VAL A 60 -3.59 -0.96 6.24
N ILE A 61 -3.52 -0.17 7.32
CA ILE A 61 -4.66 0.15 8.18
C ILE A 61 -5.77 0.85 7.38
N ALA A 62 -5.43 1.87 6.59
CA ALA A 62 -6.39 2.60 5.79
C ALA A 62 -7.13 1.68 4.81
N ARG A 63 -6.40 0.77 4.16
CA ARG A 63 -6.98 -0.20 3.24
C ARG A 63 -7.88 -1.21 3.95
N MET A 64 -7.46 -1.74 5.10
CA MET A 64 -8.30 -2.64 5.91
C MET A 64 -9.59 -1.95 6.37
N SER A 65 -9.50 -0.71 6.85
CA SER A 65 -10.68 0.08 7.22
C SER A 65 -11.64 0.29 6.05
N SER A 66 -11.11 0.55 4.85
CA SER A 66 -11.90 0.67 3.62
C SER A 66 -12.61 -0.64 3.27
N SER A 67 -11.91 -1.78 3.31
CA SER A 67 -12.50 -3.10 3.04
C SER A 67 -13.60 -3.46 4.04
N ILE A 68 -13.39 -3.17 5.33
CA ILE A 68 -14.41 -3.37 6.38
C ILE A 68 -15.63 -2.49 6.12
N ALA A 69 -15.43 -1.21 5.78
CA ALA A 69 -16.52 -0.29 5.47
C ALA A 69 -17.32 -0.75 4.25
N ALA A 70 -16.64 -1.22 3.19
CA ALA A 70 -17.27 -1.78 2.00
C ALA A 70 -18.08 -3.04 2.33
N GLN A 71 -17.55 -3.95 3.15
CA GLN A 71 -18.27 -5.14 3.63
C GLN A 71 -19.50 -4.76 4.45
N GLY A 72 -19.38 -3.77 5.34
CA GLY A 72 -20.51 -3.25 6.13
C GLY A 72 -21.61 -2.65 5.25
N ALA A 73 -21.24 -1.92 4.20
CA ALA A 73 -22.20 -1.37 3.24
C ALA A 73 -22.91 -2.48 2.43
N LEU A 74 -22.17 -3.50 1.98
CA LEU A 74 -22.75 -4.67 1.30
C LEU A 74 -23.73 -5.43 2.20
N MET A 75 -23.36 -5.66 3.46
CA MET A 75 -24.25 -6.34 4.42
C MET A 75 -25.54 -5.53 4.66
N LYS A 76 -25.46 -4.19 4.73
CA LYS A 76 -26.65 -3.32 4.82
C LYS A 76 -27.51 -3.33 3.56
N PHE A 77 -26.89 -3.46 2.38
CA PHE A 77 -27.61 -3.51 1.11
C PHE A 77 -28.28 -4.87 0.87
N ILE A 78 -27.61 -5.97 1.25
CA ILE A 78 -28.06 -7.35 1.03
C ILE A 78 -28.98 -7.83 2.15
N ALA A 79 -28.89 -7.25 3.36
CA ALA A 79 -29.89 -7.49 4.40
C ALA A 79 -31.27 -7.17 3.80
N PRO A 80 -32.16 -8.17 3.63
CA PRO A 80 -33.49 -7.92 3.13
C PRO A 80 -34.11 -6.89 4.06
N GLY A 81 -34.52 -5.76 3.50
CA GLY A 81 -35.09 -4.69 4.30
C GLY A 81 -36.25 -5.24 5.13
N ASP A 82 -36.13 -5.08 6.44
CA ASP A 82 -37.28 -4.74 7.27
C ASP A 82 -37.87 -3.47 6.65
N ARG A 83 -38.76 -3.67 5.68
CA ARG A 83 -39.74 -2.68 5.30
C ARG A 83 -40.89 -2.85 6.30
N GLU A 84 -40.76 -2.19 7.44
CA GLU A 84 -41.89 -1.80 8.27
C GLU A 84 -41.92 -0.27 8.40
#